data_AF-A0A3M9ZPE0-F1
#
_entry.id   AF-A0A3M9ZPE0-F1
#
_cell.length_a   1.000
_cell.length_b   1.000
_cell.length_c   1.000
_cell.angle_alpha   90.00
_cell.angle_beta   90.00
_cell.angle_gamma   90.00
#
_symmetry.space_group_name_H-M   'P 1'
#
loop_
_entity.id
_entity.type
_entity.pdbx_description
1 polymer ?
#
loop_
_entity_poly.entity_id
_entity_poly.type
_entity_poly.pdbx_seq_one_letter_code
_entity_poly.pdbx_strand_id
1 'polypeptide(L)'
;MYMLQAFGVYLGYGFSWYFRGPYCTSLARAGFELEHVYDMIPDDVRVKPINPRARDGLKRCIRFLRSVMDGPDDLDRIEIAASLHLLVITTSLAKQDIFRRVREKMDVRGVTDDMCEEMWRKLQKEGLVPDERV
;
A
#
# COMPACT_ATOMS: atom_id res chain seq x y z
N MET A 1 -5.15 -2.23 -2.53
CA MET A 1 -4.62 -3.20 -3.53
C MET A 1 -3.10 -3.28 -3.53
N TYR A 2 -2.37 -2.17 -3.68
CA TYR A 2 -0.90 -2.18 -3.67
C TYR A 2 -0.29 -2.94 -2.47
N MET A 3 -0.73 -2.61 -1.25
CA MET A 3 -0.21 -3.25 -0.03
C MET A 3 -0.40 -4.77 -0.05
N LEU A 4 -1.51 -5.29 -0.57
CA LEU A 4 -1.71 -6.74 -0.68
C LEU A 4 -0.60 -7.41 -1.50
N GLN A 5 -0.20 -6.80 -2.63
CA GLN A 5 0.92 -7.30 -3.42
C GLN A 5 2.26 -7.15 -2.70
N ALA A 6 2.47 -6.05 -1.97
CA ALA A 6 3.67 -5.86 -1.15
C ALA A 6 3.81 -6.96 -0.08
N PHE A 7 2.69 -7.44 0.47
CA PHE A 7 2.64 -8.58 1.38
C PHE A 7 2.64 -9.96 0.69
N GLY A 8 2.92 -10.02 -0.61
CA GLY A 8 3.08 -11.28 -1.35
C GLY A 8 1.80 -11.89 -1.91
N VAL A 9 0.67 -11.17 -1.88
CA VAL A 9 -0.55 -11.57 -2.58
C VAL A 9 -0.47 -11.08 -4.03
N TYR A 10 0.02 -11.93 -4.94
CA TYR A 10 0.15 -11.56 -6.35
C TYR A 10 -1.22 -11.39 -7.02
N LEU A 11 -1.49 -10.20 -7.56
CA LEU A 11 -2.75 -9.86 -8.25
C LEU A 11 -2.53 -9.52 -9.72
N GLY A 12 -1.29 -9.57 -10.21
CA GLY A 12 -0.95 -9.27 -11.61
C GLY A 12 -0.90 -7.78 -11.98
N TYR A 13 -0.98 -6.87 -11.01
CA TYR A 13 -0.97 -5.43 -11.28
C TYR A 13 0.42 -4.81 -11.15
N GLY A 14 0.80 -3.97 -12.10
CA GLY A 14 2.01 -3.14 -12.04
C GLY A 14 1.69 -1.75 -11.49
N PHE A 15 2.46 -1.28 -10.51
CA PHE A 15 2.25 0.04 -9.92
C PHE A 15 3.42 0.97 -10.22
N SER A 16 3.11 2.22 -10.52
CA SER A 16 4.06 3.33 -10.57
C SER A 16 3.63 4.42 -9.60
N TRP A 17 4.55 5.31 -9.23
CA TRP A 17 4.19 6.41 -8.35
C TRP A 17 3.63 7.59 -9.15
N TYR A 18 2.36 7.92 -8.93
CA TYR A 18 1.64 8.95 -9.70
C TYR A 18 0.87 9.90 -8.78
N PHE A 19 1.06 11.20 -9.01
CA PHE A 19 0.48 12.33 -8.28
C PHE A 19 0.73 12.33 -6.77
N ARG A 20 0.16 11.39 -6.02
CA ARG A 20 0.24 11.27 -4.55
C ARG A 20 0.71 9.91 -4.06
N GLY A 21 0.51 8.85 -4.84
CA GLY A 21 0.66 7.48 -4.35
C GLY A 21 0.82 6.45 -5.46
N PRO A 22 0.98 5.17 -5.07
CA PRO A 22 1.01 4.07 -6.03
C PRO A 22 -0.27 4.02 -6.85
N TYR A 23 -0.13 4.07 -8.18
CA TYR A 23 -1.23 4.04 -9.13
C TYR A 23 -1.02 2.91 -10.13
N CYS A 24 -2.13 2.34 -10.61
CA CYS A 24 -2.15 1.30 -11.61
C CYS A 24 -3.34 1.54 -12.55
N THR A 25 -3.04 1.94 -13.79
CA THR A 25 -4.08 2.24 -14.80
C THR A 25 -4.94 1.01 -15.11
N SER A 26 -4.33 -0.19 -15.19
CA SER A 26 -5.08 -1.42 -15.47
C SER A 26 -5.99 -1.83 -14.32
N LEU A 27 -5.59 -1.57 -13.07
CA LEU A 27 -6.47 -1.77 -11.91
C LEU A 27 -7.62 -0.77 -11.91
N ALA A 28 -7.35 0.50 -12.22
CA ALA A 28 -8.41 1.50 -12.33
C ALA A 28 -9.44 1.12 -13.41
N ARG A 29 -8.97 0.68 -14.58
CA ARG A 29 -9.82 0.14 -15.65
C ARG A 29 -10.64 -1.06 -15.19
N ALA A 30 -10.01 -2.04 -14.53
CA ALA A 30 -10.73 -3.20 -14.00
C ALA A 30 -11.80 -2.80 -12.98
N GLY A 31 -11.54 -1.76 -12.17
CA GLY A 31 -12.53 -1.20 -11.25
C GLY A 31 -13.77 -0.67 -11.96
N PHE A 32 -13.60 0.11 -13.03
CA PHE A 32 -14.72 0.59 -13.87
C PHE A 32 -15.48 -0.55 -14.55
N GLU A 33 -14.77 -1.55 -15.08
CA GLU A 33 -15.40 -2.72 -15.70
C GLU A 33 -16.19 -3.54 -14.67
N LEU A 34 -15.71 -3.63 -13.42
CA LEU A 34 -16.35 -4.36 -12.34
C LEU A 34 -17.54 -3.61 -11.70
N GLU A 35 -17.56 -2.29 -11.74
CA GLU A 35 -18.66 -1.47 -11.19
C GLU A 35 -20.02 -1.92 -11.72
N HIS A 36 -20.10 -2.28 -13.01
CA HIS A 36 -21.32 -2.73 -13.65
C HIS A 36 -21.79 -4.13 -13.25
N VAL A 37 -20.94 -4.91 -12.58
CA VAL A 37 -21.23 -6.30 -12.22
C VAL A 37 -21.08 -6.60 -10.74
N TYR A 38 -20.60 -5.63 -9.95
CA TYR A 38 -20.32 -5.78 -8.52
C TYR A 38 -21.56 -6.23 -7.74
N ASP A 39 -22.70 -5.58 -7.98
CA ASP A 39 -23.98 -5.91 -7.33
C ASP A 39 -24.53 -7.30 -7.72
N MET A 40 -23.98 -7.91 -8.77
CA MET A 40 -24.32 -9.27 -9.18
C MET A 40 -23.44 -10.34 -8.51
N ILE A 41 -22.40 -9.95 -7.77
CA ILE A 41 -21.53 -10.87 -7.04
C ILE A 41 -22.24 -11.26 -5.74
N PRO A 42 -22.57 -12.54 -5.53
CA PRO A 42 -23.25 -12.95 -4.30
C PRO A 42 -22.41 -12.69 -3.05
N ASP A 43 -23.02 -12.19 -1.98
CA ASP A 43 -22.37 -11.87 -0.70
C ASP A 43 -21.68 -13.08 -0.04
N ASP A 44 -22.11 -14.29 -0.37
CA ASP A 44 -21.55 -15.54 0.15
C ASP A 44 -20.29 -16.00 -0.60
N VAL A 45 -19.90 -15.31 -1.68
CA VAL A 45 -18.62 -15.52 -2.37
C VAL A 45 -17.47 -15.02 -1.48
N ARG A 46 -17.05 -15.88 -0.55
CA ARG A 46 -15.84 -15.65 0.24
C ARG A 46 -14.62 -15.85 -0.66
N VAL A 47 -13.83 -14.79 -0.82
CA VAL A 47 -12.49 -14.89 -1.41
C VAL A 47 -11.67 -15.89 -0.59
N LYS A 48 -11.44 -17.08 -1.14
CA LYS A 48 -10.58 -18.11 -0.56
C LYS A 48 -9.23 -18.06 -1.29
N PRO A 49 -8.15 -17.60 -0.63
CA PRO A 49 -6.82 -17.66 -1.23
C PRO A 49 -6.50 -19.11 -1.59
N ILE A 50 -6.23 -19.34 -2.87
CA ILE A 50 -5.99 -20.68 -3.45
C ILE A 50 -4.69 -21.29 -2.87
N ASN A 51 -3.70 -20.46 -2.52
CA ASN A 51 -2.40 -20.89 -1.99
C ASN A 51 -2.22 -20.44 -0.51
N PRO A 52 -1.71 -21.31 0.39
CA PRO A 52 -1.33 -20.95 1.75
C PRO A 52 -0.48 -19.68 1.89
N ARG A 53 0.51 -19.47 1.00
CA ARG A 53 1.36 -18.26 1.03
C ARG A 53 0.56 -16.97 0.83
N ALA A 54 -0.40 -16.99 -0.11
CA ALA A 54 -1.29 -15.85 -0.35
C ALA A 54 -2.23 -15.63 0.85
N ARG A 55 -2.65 -16.69 1.54
CA ARG A 55 -3.44 -16.60 2.76
C ARG A 55 -2.67 -15.93 3.89
N ASP A 56 -1.40 -16.29 4.07
CA ASP A 56 -0.56 -15.70 5.11
C ASP A 56 -0.22 -14.25 4.81
N GLY A 57 0.12 -13.94 3.54
CA GLY A 57 0.29 -12.57 3.07
C GLY A 57 -0.95 -11.71 3.31
N LEU A 58 -2.14 -12.21 2.98
CA LEU A 58 -3.41 -11.53 3.24
C LEU A 58 -3.62 -11.26 4.74
N LYS A 59 -3.41 -12.26 5.60
CA LYS A 59 -3.55 -12.11 7.06
C LYS A 59 -2.57 -11.08 7.62
N ARG A 60 -1.31 -11.09 7.17
CA ARG A 60 -0.30 -10.11 7.57
C ARG A 60 -0.66 -8.71 7.11
N CYS A 61 -1.08 -8.56 5.85
CA CYS A 61 -1.53 -7.28 5.32
C CYS A 61 -2.71 -6.72 6.12
N ILE A 62 -3.74 -7.53 6.43
CA ILE A 62 -4.90 -7.07 7.22
C ILE A 62 -4.46 -6.62 8.62
N ARG A 63 -3.55 -7.36 9.27
CA ARG A 63 -3.01 -6.99 10.58
C ARG A 63 -2.24 -5.68 10.51
N PHE A 64 -1.41 -5.51 9.49
CA PHE A 64 -0.67 -4.28 9.25
C PHE A 64 -1.63 -3.10 9.04
N LEU A 65 -2.62 -3.23 8.17
CA LEU A 65 -3.61 -2.17 7.90
C LEU A 65 -4.32 -1.73 9.19
N ARG A 66 -4.74 -2.68 10.02
CA ARG A 66 -5.34 -2.38 11.34
C ARG A 66 -4.39 -1.72 12.33
N SER A 67 -3.08 -1.88 12.17
CA SER A 67 -2.08 -1.27 13.04
C SER A 67 -1.67 0.14 12.61
N VAL A 68 -1.92 0.48 11.35
CA VAL A 68 -1.59 1.80 10.80
C VAL A 68 -2.80 2.72 10.79
N MET A 69 -3.99 2.22 10.46
CA MET A 69 -5.20 3.03 10.35
C MET A 69 -5.79 3.35 11.73
N ASP A 70 -6.20 4.60 11.93
CA ASP A 70 -6.95 5.01 13.12
C ASP A 70 -8.47 4.71 12.98
N GLY A 71 -8.94 4.46 11.75
CA GLY A 71 -10.32 4.08 11.42
C GLY A 71 -10.45 3.56 9.99
N PRO A 72 -11.61 3.02 9.58
CA PRO A 72 -11.80 2.43 8.24
C PRO A 72 -11.57 3.42 7.09
N ASP A 73 -11.72 4.72 7.35
CA ASP A 73 -11.57 5.79 6.35
C ASP A 73 -10.20 6.48 6.38
N ASP A 74 -9.25 5.96 7.17
CA ASP A 74 -7.89 6.48 7.25
C ASP A 74 -7.03 6.04 6.05
N LEU A 75 -7.40 6.60 4.89
CA LEU A 75 -6.75 6.32 3.61
C LEU A 75 -5.37 6.94 3.52
N ASP A 76 -5.13 8.05 4.23
CA ASP A 76 -3.88 8.79 4.18
C ASP A 76 -2.72 7.98 4.74
N ARG A 77 -2.92 7.30 5.88
CA ARG A 77 -1.87 6.44 6.44
C ARG A 77 -1.54 5.25 5.56
N ILE A 78 -2.53 4.67 4.89
CA ILE A 78 -2.28 3.61 3.89
C ILE A 78 -1.48 4.18 2.72
N GLU A 79 -1.83 5.37 2.24
CA GLU A 79 -1.17 6.00 1.10
C GLU A 79 0.28 6.38 1.41
N ILE A 80 0.59 6.83 2.63
CA ILE A 80 1.96 7.02 3.11
C ILE A 80 2.72 5.69 3.10
N ALA A 81 2.16 4.64 3.71
CA ALA A 81 2.80 3.32 3.77
C ALA A 81 3.12 2.78 2.37
N ALA A 82 2.13 2.89 1.47
CA ALA A 82 2.23 2.43 0.10
C ALA A 82 3.28 3.23 -0.69
N SER A 83 3.32 4.56 -0.52
CA SER A 83 4.28 5.43 -1.20
C SER A 83 5.71 5.19 -0.73
N LEU A 84 5.93 5.10 0.58
CA LEU A 84 7.25 4.80 1.15
C LEU A 84 7.79 3.47 0.61
N HIS A 85 7.00 2.41 0.71
CA HIS A 85 7.39 1.09 0.22
C HIS A 85 7.67 1.10 -1.30
N LEU A 86 6.80 1.72 -2.10
CA LEU A 86 7.02 1.78 -3.54
C LEU A 86 8.32 2.49 -3.90
N LEU A 87 8.58 3.63 -3.28
CA LEU A 87 9.80 4.40 -3.53
C LEU A 87 11.05 3.64 -3.11
N VAL A 88 10.98 2.91 -1.99
CA VAL A 88 12.06 2.04 -1.53
C VAL A 88 12.40 1.01 -2.59
N ILE A 89 11.42 0.33 -3.18
CA ILE A 89 11.68 -0.78 -4.13
C ILE A 89 11.93 -0.30 -5.57
N THR A 90 11.54 0.92 -5.94
CA THR A 90 11.64 1.43 -7.33
C THR A 90 12.72 2.47 -7.57
N THR A 91 13.34 2.98 -6.50
CA THR A 91 14.37 4.03 -6.60
C THR A 91 15.62 3.67 -5.81
N SER A 92 16.69 4.43 -5.99
CA SER A 92 17.91 4.37 -5.18
C SER A 92 18.05 5.57 -4.23
N LEU A 93 16.95 6.30 -3.99
CA LEU A 93 16.96 7.50 -3.15
C LEU A 93 17.26 7.15 -1.68
N ALA A 94 17.96 8.03 -0.97
CA ALA A 94 18.15 7.92 0.47
C ALA A 94 16.81 8.05 1.21
N LYS A 95 16.72 7.53 2.44
CA LYS A 95 15.49 7.57 3.25
C LYS A 95 14.90 8.99 3.35
N GLN A 96 15.74 9.99 3.59
CA GLN A 96 15.29 11.38 3.75
C GLN A 96 14.79 11.99 2.43
N ASP A 97 15.37 11.61 1.29
CA ASP A 97 14.87 12.05 -0.01
C ASP A 97 13.51 11.42 -0.34
N ILE A 98 13.30 10.16 0.07
CA ILE A 98 11.99 9.50 -0.03
C ILE A 98 10.96 10.25 0.82
N PHE A 99 11.28 10.57 2.08
CA PHE A 99 10.39 11.30 2.99
C PHE A 99 10.01 12.66 2.42
N ARG A 100 11.02 13.44 1.98
CA ARG A 100 10.80 14.73 1.32
C ARG A 100 9.83 14.58 0.16
N ARG A 101 10.04 13.59 -0.71
CA ARG A 101 9.20 13.43 -1.90
C ARG A 101 7.76 13.05 -1.54
N VAL A 102 7.55 12.19 -0.53
CA VAL A 102 6.20 11.86 -0.04
C VAL A 102 5.51 13.11 0.49
N ARG A 103 6.21 13.90 1.32
CA ARG A 103 5.67 15.16 1.84
C ARG A 103 5.31 16.16 0.74
N GLU A 104 6.21 16.41 -0.20
CA GLU A 104 5.96 17.34 -1.32
C GLU A 104 4.71 16.96 -2.13
N LYS A 105 4.47 15.66 -2.32
CA LYS A 105 3.32 15.17 -3.08
C LYS A 105 2.03 15.11 -2.27
N MET A 106 2.13 14.99 -0.95
CA MET A 106 1.00 14.88 -0.02
C MET A 106 0.82 16.15 0.84
N ASP A 107 1.47 17.26 0.48
CA ASP A 107 1.60 18.48 1.30
C ASP A 107 0.25 19.03 1.78
N VAL A 108 -0.77 19.01 0.92
CA VAL A 108 -2.14 19.43 1.25
C VAL A 108 -2.81 18.63 2.37
N ARG A 109 -2.22 17.50 2.80
CA ARG A 109 -2.71 16.62 3.87
C ARG A 109 -1.89 16.72 5.15
N GLY A 110 -0.92 17.63 5.23
CA GLY A 110 -0.15 17.87 6.45
C GLY A 110 0.77 16.71 6.85
N VAL A 111 1.28 15.94 5.89
CA VAL A 111 2.20 14.83 6.15
C VAL A 111 3.52 15.36 6.71
N THR A 112 3.92 14.89 7.89
CA THR A 112 5.17 15.29 8.56
C THR A 112 6.26 14.22 8.46
N ASP A 113 7.50 14.59 8.76
CA ASP A 113 8.60 13.62 8.86
C ASP A 113 8.36 12.59 9.98
N ASP A 114 7.74 13.00 11.09
CA ASP A 114 7.39 12.08 12.18
C ASP A 114 6.41 11.00 11.73
N MET A 115 5.41 11.36 10.90
CA MET A 115 4.49 10.38 10.32
C MET A 115 5.21 9.42 9.37
N CYS A 116 6.12 9.92 8.54
CA CYS A 116 6.94 9.09 7.66
C CYS A 116 7.86 8.15 8.46
N GLU A 117 8.45 8.62 9.54
CA GLU A 117 9.33 7.85 10.42
C GLU A 117 8.56 6.77 11.19
N GLU A 118 7.40 7.12 11.75
CA GLU A 118 6.49 6.15 12.38
C GLU A 118 6.12 5.06 11.38
N MET A 119 5.69 5.45 10.17
CA MET A 119 5.27 4.50 9.15
C MET A 119 6.43 3.63 8.65
N TRP A 120 7.62 4.20 8.50
CA TRP A 120 8.84 3.46 8.15
C TRP A 120 9.11 2.35 9.15
N ARG A 121 9.04 2.65 10.46
CA ARG A 121 9.23 1.64 11.52
C ARG A 121 8.18 0.54 11.46
N LYS A 122 6.92 0.87 11.13
CA LYS A 122 5.86 -0.14 10.97
C LYS A 122 6.10 -1.03 9.75
N LEU A 123 6.54 -0.47 8.63
CA LEU A 123 6.91 -1.23 7.42
C LEU A 123 8.14 -2.12 7.68
N GLN A 124 9.13 -1.62 8.41
CA GLN A 124 10.35 -2.31 8.77
C GLN A 124 10.07 -3.55 9.62
N LYS A 125 9.17 -3.44 10.60
CA LYS A 125 8.69 -4.58 11.42
C LYS A 125 8.07 -5.71 10.58
N GLU A 126 7.53 -5.38 9.41
CA GLU A 126 6.97 -6.36 8.47
C GLU A 126 7.99 -6.84 7.42
N GLY A 127 9.24 -6.36 7.48
CA GLY A 127 10.30 -6.69 6.52
C GLY A 127 10.07 -6.10 5.13
N LEU A 128 9.26 -5.02 5.02
CA LEU A 128 8.93 -4.39 3.75
C LEU A 128 9.93 -3.30 3.35
N VAL A 129 10.61 -2.68 4.32
CA VAL A 129 11.67 -1.70 4.08
C VAL A 129 12.93 -2.09 4.87
N PRO A 130 14.14 -1.74 4.40
CA PRO A 130 15.38 -2.08 5.08
C PRO A 130 15.57 -1.26 6.37
N ASP A 131 16.39 -1.78 7.28
CA ASP A 131 16.74 -1.12 8.54
C ASP A 131 17.54 0.17 8.33
N GLU A 132 18.49 0.13 7.41
CA GLU A 132 19.31 1.26 7.01
C GLU A 132 19.22 1.46 5.50
N ARG A 133 19.05 2.73 5.10
CA ARG A 133 19.06 3.15 3.70
C ARG A 133 19.85 4.44 3.61
N VAL A 134 21.14 4.27 3.33
CA VAL A 134 22.14 5.33 3.15
C VAL A 134 21.92 6.02 1.81
#